data_AF-A0A941DZA1-F1
#
_entry.id   AF-A0A941DZA1-F1
#
_cell.length_a   1.000
_cell.length_b   1.000
_cell.length_c   1.000
_cell.angle_alpha   90.00
_cell.angle_beta   90.00
_cell.angle_gamma   90.00
#
_symmetry.space_group_name_H-M   'P 1'
#
loop_
_entity.id
_entity.type
_entity.pdbx_description
1 polymer ?
#
loop_
_entity_poly.entity_id
_entity_poly.type
_entity_poly.pdbx_seq_one_letter_code
_entity_poly.pdbx_strand_id
1 'polypeptide(L)'
;MKELFEWGILSPNQKVSIKNQDNLDATVVDEKTVSFNENIMSYNQWGKVVTGWSAMSVYEWIIPEGQTKTLHELRLERLDNRQWD
;
A
#
# COMPACT_ATOMS: atom_id res chain seq x y z
N MET A 1 -6.76 -1.58 -5.34
CA MET A 1 -5.44 -1.13 -5.80
C MET A 1 -5.57 -0.34 -7.07
N LYS A 2 -6.23 -0.85 -8.13
CA LYS A 2 -6.50 -0.08 -9.37
C LYS A 2 -7.05 1.34 -9.11
N GLU A 3 -8.12 1.45 -8.34
CA GLU A 3 -8.71 2.76 -7.98
C GLU A 3 -7.72 3.68 -7.24
N LEU A 4 -6.92 3.13 -6.31
CA LEU A 4 -5.93 3.90 -5.54
C LEU A 4 -4.82 4.45 -6.45
N PHE A 5 -4.44 3.67 -7.46
CA PHE A 5 -3.50 4.08 -8.50
C PHE A 5 -4.10 5.15 -9.41
N GLU A 6 -5.34 4.94 -9.88
CA GLU A 6 -6.07 5.91 -10.70
C GLU A 6 -6.31 7.24 -9.98
N TRP A 7 -6.47 7.23 -8.66
CA TRP A 7 -6.64 8.43 -7.83
C TRP A 7 -5.31 9.07 -7.40
N GLY A 8 -4.17 8.47 -7.73
CA GLY A 8 -2.84 8.96 -7.36
C GLY A 8 -2.49 8.78 -5.87
N ILE A 9 -3.26 7.98 -5.12
CA ILE A 9 -2.92 7.60 -3.73
C ILE A 9 -1.68 6.69 -3.72
N LEU A 10 -1.55 5.85 -4.75
CA LEU A 10 -0.36 5.06 -5.04
C LEU A 10 0.20 5.45 -6.40
N SER A 11 1.52 5.51 -6.51
CA SER A 11 2.22 5.81 -7.78
C SER A 11 3.48 4.97 -7.93
N PRO A 12 3.92 4.65 -9.16
CA PRO A 12 5.20 3.99 -9.39
C PRO A 12 6.35 4.78 -8.76
N ASN A 13 7.34 4.06 -8.24
CA ASN A 13 8.50 4.60 -7.50
C ASN A 13 8.19 5.23 -6.13
N GLN A 14 6.94 5.22 -5.68
CA GLN A 14 6.59 5.60 -4.32
C GLN A 14 6.95 4.47 -3.34
N LYS A 15 7.38 4.81 -2.13
CA LYS A 15 7.55 3.81 -1.07
C LYS A 15 6.24 3.49 -0.36
N VAL A 16 6.14 2.27 0.15
CA VAL A 16 5.07 1.81 1.02
C VAL A 16 5.66 1.06 2.21
N SER A 17 5.08 1.25 3.38
CA SER A 17 5.43 0.59 4.63
C SER A 17 4.26 -0.24 5.16
N ILE A 18 4.54 -1.16 6.08
CA ILE A 18 3.50 -1.86 6.84
C ILE A 18 3.35 -1.16 8.19
N LYS A 19 2.10 -0.86 8.57
CA LYS A 19 1.76 -0.23 9.84
C LYS A 19 2.41 -0.99 11.00
N ASN A 20 3.12 -0.26 11.86
CA ASN A 20 3.90 -0.77 13.00
C ASN A 20 5.10 -1.67 12.61
N GLN A 21 5.62 -1.57 11.39
CA GLN A 21 6.86 -2.23 10.95
C GLN A 21 7.81 -1.20 10.37
N ASP A 22 8.92 -0.95 11.05
CA ASP A 22 9.90 0.06 10.64
C ASP A 22 10.98 -0.55 9.72
N ASN A 23 11.52 0.28 8.81
CA ASN A 23 12.66 -0.02 7.94
C ASN A 23 12.48 -1.22 6.98
N LEU A 24 11.25 -1.63 6.69
CA LEU A 24 10.94 -2.76 5.78
C LEU A 24 10.09 -2.31 4.59
N ASP A 25 10.39 -1.12 4.07
CA ASP A 25 9.66 -0.48 2.98
C ASP A 25 9.86 -1.23 1.66
N ALA A 26 8.81 -1.26 0.84
CA ALA A 26 8.88 -1.67 -0.56
C ALA A 26 8.64 -0.48 -1.49
N THR A 27 9.15 -0.58 -2.72
CA THR A 27 8.91 0.42 -3.77
C THR A 27 7.79 -0.07 -4.67
N VAL A 28 6.78 0.77 -4.88
CA VAL A 28 5.65 0.49 -5.77
C VAL A 28 6.15 0.38 -7.22
N VAL A 29 5.82 -0.73 -7.88
CA VAL A 29 6.09 -0.92 -9.32
C VAL A 29 4.83 -0.58 -10.12
N ASP A 30 3.70 -1.19 -9.75
CA ASP A 30 2.40 -0.99 -10.38
C ASP A 30 1.24 -1.25 -9.39
N GLU A 31 0.00 -1.34 -9.89
CA GLU A 31 -1.18 -1.54 -9.05
C GLU A 31 -1.27 -2.96 -8.43
N LYS A 32 -0.36 -3.87 -8.78
CA LYS A 32 -0.36 -5.27 -8.32
C LYS A 32 0.91 -5.66 -7.59
N THR A 33 2.02 -4.99 -7.88
CA THR A 33 3.36 -5.42 -7.48
C THR A 33 4.20 -4.31 -6.86
N VAL A 34 5.12 -4.76 -6.00
CA VAL A 34 6.15 -3.95 -5.36
C VAL A 34 7.50 -4.62 -5.54
N SER A 35 8.56 -3.82 -5.49
CA SER A 35 9.95 -4.26 -5.41
C SER A 35 10.42 -4.16 -3.97
N PHE A 36 10.88 -5.28 -3.41
CA PHE A 36 11.46 -5.38 -2.07
C PHE A 36 12.74 -6.20 -2.15
N ASN A 37 13.87 -5.63 -1.69
CA ASN A 37 15.19 -6.26 -1.82
C ASN A 37 15.46 -6.80 -3.24
N GLU A 38 15.26 -5.95 -4.25
CA GLU A 38 15.45 -6.26 -5.68
C GLU A 38 14.52 -7.34 -6.26
N ASN A 39 13.57 -7.85 -5.46
CA ASN A 39 12.60 -8.85 -5.90
C ASN A 39 11.22 -8.21 -6.12
N ILE A 40 10.65 -8.43 -7.30
CA ILE A 40 9.28 -8.01 -7.63
C ILE A 40 8.30 -9.08 -7.17
N MET A 41 7.33 -8.67 -6.35
CA MET A 41 6.29 -9.56 -5.82
C MET A 41 4.98 -8.82 -5.60
N SER A 42 3.89 -9.55 -5.39
CA SER A 42 2.62 -8.90 -5.02
C SER A 42 2.71 -8.25 -3.64
N TYR A 43 1.91 -7.21 -3.40
CA TYR A 43 1.79 -6.57 -2.08
C TYR A 43 1.50 -7.59 -0.97
N ASN A 44 0.66 -8.59 -1.24
CA ASN A 44 0.35 -9.67 -0.30
C ASN A 44 1.58 -10.54 0.01
N GLN A 45 2.36 -10.91 -1.02
CA GLN A 45 3.57 -11.71 -0.82
C GLN A 45 4.61 -10.94 -0.01
N TRP A 46 4.89 -9.69 -0.39
CA TRP A 46 5.79 -8.80 0.35
C TRP A 46 5.33 -8.67 1.81
N GLY A 47 4.03 -8.44 2.00
CA GLY A 47 3.40 -8.37 3.31
C GLY A 47 3.65 -9.60 4.18
N LYS A 48 3.49 -10.81 3.63
CA LYS A 48 3.80 -12.05 4.35
C LYS A 48 5.29 -12.21 4.65
N VAL A 49 6.16 -11.82 3.72
CA VAL A 49 7.62 -11.88 3.90
C VAL A 49 8.06 -10.99 5.06
N VAL A 50 7.53 -9.77 5.14
CA VAL A 50 7.89 -8.80 6.19
C VAL A 50 7.29 -9.16 7.54
N THR A 51 6.02 -9.58 7.58
CA THR A 51 5.30 -9.81 8.84
C THR A 51 5.43 -11.23 9.39
N GLY A 52 5.74 -12.20 8.54
CA GLY A 52 5.65 -13.63 8.87
C GLY A 52 4.22 -14.18 8.98
N TRP A 53 3.19 -13.39 8.65
CA TRP A 53 1.80 -13.82 8.77
C TRP A 53 1.38 -14.79 7.65
N SER A 54 0.41 -15.67 7.95
CA SER A 54 -0.16 -16.58 6.95
C SER A 54 -1.01 -15.86 5.91
N ALA A 55 -1.62 -14.73 6.29
CA ALA A 55 -2.42 -13.86 5.44
C ALA A 55 -2.47 -12.43 6.01
N MET A 56 -2.72 -11.44 5.15
CA MET A 56 -2.98 -10.06 5.54
C MET A 56 -3.85 -9.36 4.51
N SER A 57 -4.56 -8.30 4.93
CA SER A 57 -5.24 -7.39 4.02
C SER A 57 -4.30 -6.22 3.66
N VAL A 58 -3.89 -6.14 2.41
CA VAL A 58 -3.10 -5.02 1.85
C VAL A 58 -3.67 -3.67 2.26
N TYR A 59 -5.00 -3.49 2.21
CA TYR A 59 -5.63 -2.21 2.47
C TYR A 59 -5.53 -1.77 3.94
N GLU A 60 -5.64 -2.71 4.87
CA GLU A 60 -5.71 -2.43 6.31
C GLU A 60 -4.34 -2.10 6.93
N TRP A 61 -3.26 -2.48 6.25
CA TRP A 61 -1.94 -2.50 6.85
C TRP A 61 -0.92 -1.65 6.12
N ILE A 62 -1.11 -1.36 4.85
CA ILE A 62 -0.11 -0.61 4.08
C ILE A 62 -0.33 0.89 4.24
N ILE A 63 0.77 1.61 4.48
CA ILE A 63 0.83 3.07 4.55
C ILE A 63 1.76 3.57 3.42
N PRO A 64 1.26 4.38 2.48
CA PRO A 64 2.10 4.98 1.44
C PRO A 64 2.98 6.11 1.98
N GLU A 65 4.13 6.33 1.33
CA GLU A 65 5.09 7.37 1.70
C GLU A 65 4.43 8.75 1.82
N GLY A 66 4.77 9.46 2.89
CA GLY A 66 4.21 10.78 3.18
C GLY A 66 2.80 10.77 3.78
N GLN A 67 2.20 9.59 4.01
CA GLN A 67 0.91 9.45 4.68
C GLN A 67 1.06 8.85 6.08
N THR A 68 0.10 9.13 6.95
CA THR A 68 -0.05 8.49 8.26
C THR A 68 -1.18 7.48 8.31
N LYS A 69 -1.97 7.41 7.23
CA LYS A 69 -3.18 6.60 7.10
C LYS A 69 -2.93 5.41 6.19
N THR A 70 -3.65 4.34 6.48
CA THR A 70 -3.66 3.13 5.67
C THR A 70 -4.35 3.36 4.34
N LEU A 71 -4.09 2.49 3.37
CA LEU A 71 -4.81 2.50 2.09
C LEU A 71 -6.33 2.38 2.26
N HIS A 72 -6.81 1.65 3.28
CA HIS A 72 -8.24 1.56 3.60
C HIS A 72 -8.81 2.92 4.02
N GLU A 73 -8.15 3.58 4.98
CA GLU A 73 -8.58 4.89 5.50
C GLU A 73 -8.57 5.95 4.37
N LEU A 74 -7.50 6.00 3.57
CA LEU A 74 -7.41 6.91 2.42
C LEU A 74 -8.50 6.64 1.37
N ARG A 75 -8.86 5.36 1.16
CA ARG A 75 -9.96 4.98 0.27
C ARG A 75 -11.30 5.48 0.79
N LEU A 76 -11.58 5.31 2.08
CA LEU A 76 -12.82 5.78 2.69
C LEU A 76 -12.94 7.30 2.61
N GLU A 77 -11.87 8.03 2.90
CA GLU A 77 -11.85 9.50 2.79
C GLU A 77 -12.12 9.97 1.36
N ARG A 78 -11.55 9.29 0.37
CA ARG A 78 -11.79 9.64 -1.03
C ARG A 78 -13.24 9.38 -1.45
N LEU A 79 -13.85 8.32 -0.95
CA LEU A 79 -15.25 7.97 -1.24
C LEU A 79 -16.24 8.88 -0.51
N ASP A 80 -15.94 9.28 0.72
CA ASP A 80 -16.76 10.21 1.49
C ASP A 80 -16.77 11.60 0.85
N ASN A 81 -15.59 12.13 0.49
CA ASN A 81 -15.49 13.43 -0.19
C ASN A 81 -16.24 13.46 -1.54
N ARG A 82 -16.31 12.34 -2.27
CA ARG A 82 -17.09 12.23 -3.52
C ARG A 82 -18.59 12.30 -3.33
N GLN A 83 -19.12 12.11 -2.12
CA GLN A 83 -20.55 12.28 -1.87
C GLN A 83 -20.96 13.76 -1.82
N TRP A 84 -19.98 14.67 -1.78
CA TRP A 84 -20.18 16.11 -1.64
C TRP A 84 -19.66 16.95 -2.83
N ASP A 85 -19.12 16.30 -3.87
CA ASP A 85 -18.73 16.89 -5.17
C ASP A 85 -19.87 16.76 -6.20
#